data_AF-A0A7C3Z968-F1
#
_entry.id   AF-A0A7C3Z968-F1
#
_cell.length_a   1.000
_cell.length_b   1.000
_cell.length_c   1.000
_cell.angle_alpha   90.00
_cell.angle_beta   90.00
_cell.angle_gamma   90.00
#
_symmetry.space_group_name_H-M   'P 1'
#
loop_
_entity.id
_entity.type
_entity.pdbx_description
1 polymer ?
#
loop_
_entity_poly.entity_id
_entity_poly.type
_entity_poly.pdbx_seq_one_letter_code
_entity_poly.pdbx_strand_id
1 'polypeptide(L)'
;GRFSSFFETLFGRGGPFAAETHAGPEFHFRPRPRRGRDLEYNLKVTLEEAFHGAKRILEWETGRKIEAKVPPGVKTGSRLRLKGQGEPGFDGGEPGDLLLNIEVLPHERFVREGDNLSLIQPVDLFTLLLGGKITVAALDRTVKLEIPPGTANGRVFRLKGLGMPRLKNPEQRGDLLVKVEAVLPDHLSEREKELVQQWQAVRKT
;
A
#
# COMPACT_ATOMS: atom_id res chain seq x y z
N GLY A 1 63.02 -15.03 -3.61
CA GLY A 1 62.61 -13.68 -4.06
C GLY A 1 62.72 -13.62 -5.57
N ARG A 2 61.60 -13.66 -6.26
CA ARG A 2 61.47 -13.40 -7.70
C ARG A 2 60.43 -12.28 -7.82
N PHE A 3 60.51 -11.47 -8.89
CA PHE A 3 59.75 -10.22 -9.16
C PHE A 3 60.49 -8.90 -8.91
N SER A 4 61.80 -8.90 -8.69
CA SER A 4 62.64 -7.67 -8.80
C SER A 4 63.21 -7.43 -10.20
N SER A 5 62.97 -8.33 -11.16
CA SER A 5 63.64 -8.33 -12.47
C SER A 5 62.77 -7.83 -13.63
N PHE A 6 61.66 -7.13 -13.35
CA PHE A 6 60.81 -6.52 -14.39
C PHE A 6 60.86 -4.99 -14.41
N PHE A 7 61.55 -4.38 -13.44
CA PHE A 7 61.70 -2.92 -13.34
C PHE A 7 62.96 -2.36 -14.02
N GLU A 8 63.85 -3.20 -14.53
CA GLU A 8 65.14 -2.76 -15.10
C GLU A 8 65.17 -2.69 -16.64
N THR A 9 64.09 -3.09 -17.34
CA THR A 9 64.08 -3.16 -18.81
C THR A 9 63.30 -2.03 -19.50
N LEU A 10 62.72 -1.10 -18.73
CA LEU A 10 62.00 0.06 -19.28
C LEU A 10 62.68 1.41 -19.03
N PHE A 11 63.81 1.43 -18.33
CA PHE A 11 64.66 2.63 -18.21
C PHE A 11 65.73 2.63 -19.31
N GLY A 12 65.23 2.79 -20.54
CA GLY A 12 66.03 3.00 -21.73
C GLY A 12 66.82 4.31 -21.65
N ARG A 13 68.14 4.15 -21.61
CA ARG A 13 69.22 5.01 -22.11
C ARG A 13 68.79 5.96 -23.24
N GLY A 14 68.96 7.28 -23.04
CA GLY A 14 68.83 8.28 -24.12
C GLY A 14 69.22 9.72 -23.77
N GLY A 15 70.51 10.05 -23.89
CA GLY A 15 71.03 11.35 -24.38
C GLY A 15 71.01 12.62 -23.47
N PRO A 16 72.12 13.37 -23.35
CA PRO A 16 72.15 14.67 -22.66
C PRO A 16 71.99 15.82 -23.67
N PHE A 17 70.83 16.49 -23.69
CA PHE A 17 70.67 17.78 -24.37
C PHE A 17 69.68 18.67 -23.60
N ALA A 18 70.16 19.90 -23.36
CA ALA A 18 69.51 21.19 -23.18
C ALA A 18 68.10 21.31 -22.58
N ALA A 19 68.03 22.25 -21.64
CA ALA A 19 66.84 22.75 -20.99
C ALA A 19 65.74 23.21 -21.97
N GLU A 20 64.55 22.64 -21.79
CA GLU A 20 63.27 23.30 -22.05
C GLU A 20 62.26 22.74 -21.05
N THR A 21 61.94 23.52 -20.02
CA THR A 21 60.86 23.25 -19.08
C THR A 21 59.52 23.38 -19.81
N HIS A 22 59.15 22.35 -20.56
CA HIS A 22 57.80 22.18 -21.05
C HIS A 22 56.96 21.60 -19.92
N ALA A 23 56.26 22.49 -19.23
CA ALA A 23 55.09 22.13 -18.45
C ALA A 23 54.07 21.48 -19.41
N GLY A 24 54.09 20.15 -19.49
CA GLY A 24 52.99 19.40 -20.08
C GLY A 24 51.71 19.75 -19.31
N PRO A 25 50.55 19.84 -19.99
CA PRO A 25 49.31 20.20 -19.30
C PRO A 25 49.08 19.20 -18.17
N GLU A 26 49.07 19.68 -16.93
CA GLU A 26 48.64 18.92 -15.78
C GLU A 26 47.20 18.47 -16.06
N PHE A 27 47.03 17.19 -16.45
CA PHE A 27 45.72 16.56 -16.44
C PHE A 27 45.29 16.41 -14.98
N HIS A 28 44.73 17.49 -14.42
CA HIS A 28 43.98 17.41 -13.18
C HIS A 28 42.78 16.50 -13.44
N PHE A 29 42.92 15.22 -13.10
CA PHE A 29 41.78 14.31 -12.97
C PHE A 29 40.90 14.83 -11.84
N ARG A 30 40.02 15.78 -12.15
CA ARG A 30 38.89 16.07 -11.28
C ARG A 30 38.01 14.81 -11.31
N PRO A 31 37.83 14.11 -10.18
CA PRO A 31 36.92 12.98 -10.16
C PRO A 31 35.54 13.44 -10.63
N ARG A 32 34.94 12.67 -11.54
CA ARG A 32 33.63 13.03 -12.10
C ARG A 32 32.57 12.89 -11.01
N PRO A 33 31.63 13.85 -10.87
CA PRO A 33 30.50 13.73 -9.96
C PRO A 33 29.75 12.40 -10.18
N ARG A 34 29.49 11.65 -9.11
CA ARG A 34 28.73 10.39 -9.16
C ARG A 34 27.45 10.52 -8.33
N ARG A 35 26.31 10.17 -8.93
CA ARG A 35 25.02 10.15 -8.23
C ARG A 35 25.05 9.16 -7.06
N GLY A 36 24.42 9.54 -5.96
CA GLY A 36 24.19 8.66 -4.81
C GLY A 36 23.26 7.50 -5.16
N ARG A 37 23.29 6.45 -4.33
CA ARG A 37 22.46 5.26 -4.55
C ARG A 37 21.01 5.53 -4.17
N ASP A 38 20.11 4.89 -4.90
CA ASP A 38 18.70 4.85 -4.53
C ASP A 38 18.51 3.91 -3.34
N LEU A 39 17.58 4.26 -2.45
CA LEU A 39 17.20 3.45 -1.29
C LEU A 39 15.80 2.88 -1.51
N GLU A 40 15.57 1.66 -1.04
CA GLU A 40 14.23 1.07 -1.00
C GLU A 40 13.77 0.90 0.44
N TYR A 41 12.49 1.21 0.70
CA TYR A 41 11.89 1.04 2.02
C TYR A 41 10.47 0.47 1.89
N ASN A 42 10.18 -0.59 2.64
CA ASN A 42 8.84 -1.18 2.68
C ASN A 42 7.99 -0.43 3.71
N LEU A 43 7.00 0.31 3.24
CA LEU A 43 6.10 1.09 4.08
C LEU A 43 4.76 0.35 4.24
N LYS A 44 4.52 -0.15 5.45
CA LYS A 44 3.24 -0.73 5.84
C LYS A 44 2.23 0.38 6.13
N VAL A 45 1.05 0.30 5.54
CA VAL A 45 -0.04 1.25 5.73
C VAL A 45 -1.34 0.51 6.05
N THR A 46 -2.22 1.11 6.85
CA THR A 46 -3.55 0.53 7.08
C THR A 46 -4.48 0.74 5.88
N LEU A 47 -5.62 0.06 5.87
CA LEU A 47 -6.63 0.27 4.82
C LEU A 47 -7.21 1.69 4.87
N GLU A 48 -7.38 2.26 6.07
CA GLU A 48 -7.83 3.64 6.30
C GLU A 48 -6.82 4.65 5.77
N GLU A 49 -5.52 4.43 5.99
CA GLU A 49 -4.47 5.28 5.45
C GLU A 49 -4.41 5.19 3.92
N ALA A 50 -4.59 3.98 3.36
CA ALA A 50 -4.72 3.81 1.93
C ALA A 50 -5.99 4.48 1.38
N PHE A 51 -7.03 4.64 2.19
CA PHE A 51 -8.29 5.27 1.82
C PHE A 51 -8.21 6.80 1.87
N HIS A 52 -7.78 7.38 2.99
CA HIS A 52 -7.71 8.83 3.17
C HIS A 52 -6.44 9.47 2.61
N GLY A 53 -5.41 8.65 2.34
CA GLY A 53 -4.04 9.13 2.24
C GLY A 53 -3.44 9.37 3.63
N ALA A 54 -2.12 9.44 3.71
CA ALA A 54 -1.41 9.65 4.96
C ALA A 54 -0.14 10.47 4.77
N LYS A 55 0.32 11.10 5.84
CA LYS A 55 1.66 11.67 5.94
C LYS A 55 2.43 10.85 6.96
N ARG A 56 3.58 10.30 6.56
CA ARG A 56 4.45 9.52 7.43
C ARG A 56 5.80 10.21 7.54
N ILE A 57 6.29 10.37 8.76
CA ILE A 57 7.67 10.80 9.00
C ILE A 57 8.48 9.53 9.19
N LEU A 58 9.43 9.31 8.28
CA LEU A 58 10.36 8.20 8.32
C LEU A 58 11.66 8.71 8.94
N GLU A 59 12.14 8.06 10.00
CA GLU A 59 13.37 8.41 10.70
C GLU A 59 14.42 7.33 10.46
N TRP A 60 15.59 7.74 9.99
CA TRP A 60 16.75 6.87 9.79
C TRP A 60 17.62 6.82 11.03
N GLU A 61 18.45 5.77 11.13
CA GLU A 61 19.45 5.61 12.20
C GLU A 61 20.41 6.81 12.34
N THR A 62 20.60 7.58 11.25
CA THR A 62 21.40 8.80 11.21
C THR A 62 20.72 10.03 11.82
N GLY A 63 19.47 9.91 12.29
CA GLY A 63 18.65 11.03 12.77
C GLY A 63 17.97 11.83 11.65
N ARG A 64 18.15 11.45 10.38
CA ARG A 64 17.49 12.08 9.23
C ARG A 64 15.99 11.75 9.24
N LYS A 65 15.15 12.79 9.13
CA LYS A 65 13.69 12.66 9.04
C LYS A 65 13.21 13.01 7.62
N ILE A 66 12.39 12.15 7.04
CA ILE A 66 11.85 12.30 5.68
C ILE A 66 10.32 12.22 5.75
N GLU A 67 9.63 13.29 5.32
CA GLU A 67 8.17 13.28 5.20
C GLU A 67 7.76 12.60 3.89
N ALA A 68 7.03 11.50 4.00
CA ALA A 68 6.44 10.77 2.89
C ALA A 68 4.93 11.03 2.85
N LYS A 69 4.43 11.54 1.71
CA LYS A 69 3.00 11.70 1.46
C LYS A 69 2.47 10.50 0.69
N VAL A 70 1.71 9.65 1.36
CA VAL A 70 1.01 8.50 0.77
C VAL A 70 -0.30 9.00 0.14
N PRO A 71 -0.47 8.91 -1.19
CA PRO A 71 -1.70 9.33 -1.83
C PRO A 71 -2.86 8.38 -1.52
N PRO A 72 -4.11 8.87 -1.51
CA PRO A 72 -5.28 8.00 -1.40
C PRO A 72 -5.34 7.06 -2.61
N GLY A 73 -5.80 5.83 -2.37
CA GLY A 73 -5.97 4.79 -3.38
C GLY A 73 -4.72 3.94 -3.63
N VAL A 74 -3.62 4.15 -2.88
CA VAL A 74 -2.46 3.25 -2.93
C VAL A 74 -2.88 1.81 -2.63
N LYS A 75 -2.21 0.85 -3.25
CA LYS A 75 -2.42 -0.59 -3.06
C LYS A 75 -1.11 -1.26 -2.73
N THR A 76 -1.17 -2.48 -2.20
CA THR A 76 0.03 -3.31 -2.06
C THR A 76 0.76 -3.42 -3.40
N GLY A 77 2.06 -3.16 -3.39
CA GLY A 77 2.90 -3.07 -4.59
C GLY A 77 2.93 -1.70 -5.27
N SER A 78 2.19 -0.69 -4.78
CA SER A 78 2.39 0.69 -5.20
C SER A 78 3.81 1.16 -4.85
N ARG A 79 4.46 1.89 -5.77
CA ARG A 79 5.79 2.46 -5.58
C ARG A 79 5.72 3.98 -5.56
N LEU A 80 6.16 4.59 -4.46
CA LEU A 80 6.22 6.03 -4.30
C LEU A 80 7.68 6.49 -4.31
N ARG A 81 8.04 7.37 -5.25
CA ARG A 81 9.40 7.90 -5.38
C ARG A 81 9.52 9.26 -4.70
N LEU A 82 10.43 9.37 -3.75
CA LEU A 82 10.85 10.62 -3.13
C LEU A 82 12.20 11.04 -3.72
N LYS A 83 12.18 12.04 -4.61
CA LYS A 83 13.36 12.46 -5.38
C LYS A 83 14.44 13.05 -4.46
N GLY A 84 15.69 12.64 -4.64
CA GLY A 84 16.84 13.16 -3.87
C GLY A 84 16.87 12.74 -2.40
N GLN A 85 16.01 11.79 -2.00
CA GLN A 85 15.91 11.32 -0.62
C GLN A 85 16.70 10.03 -0.36
N GLY A 86 17.48 9.55 -1.32
CA GLY A 86 18.39 8.42 -1.21
C GLY A 86 19.73 8.79 -0.55
N GLU A 87 20.78 8.02 -0.87
CA GLU A 87 22.14 8.28 -0.37
C GLU A 87 22.72 9.57 -1.00
N PRO A 88 23.61 10.29 -0.29
CA PRO A 88 24.35 11.40 -0.87
C PRO A 88 25.19 10.97 -2.08
N GLY A 89 25.33 11.87 -3.07
CA GLY A 89 26.27 11.68 -4.17
C GLY A 89 27.72 11.98 -3.78
N PHE A 90 28.66 11.58 -4.64
CA PHE A 90 30.09 11.81 -4.46
C PHE A 90 30.58 12.92 -5.41
N ASP A 91 31.60 13.67 -4.99
CA ASP A 91 32.25 14.73 -5.78
C ASP A 91 31.27 15.76 -6.39
N GLY A 92 30.27 16.16 -5.60
CA GLY A 92 29.22 17.09 -6.03
C GLY A 92 28.10 16.45 -6.87
N GLY A 93 28.03 15.12 -6.93
CA GLY A 93 26.94 14.40 -7.58
C GLY A 93 25.61 14.53 -6.84
N GLU A 94 24.50 14.44 -7.57
CA GLU A 94 23.16 14.49 -6.98
C GLU A 94 22.91 13.31 -6.03
N PRO A 95 22.09 13.47 -4.98
CA PRO A 95 21.64 12.34 -4.18
C PRO A 95 20.80 11.33 -4.99
N GLY A 96 20.76 10.08 -4.53
CA GLY A 96 19.81 9.09 -5.02
C GLY A 96 18.37 9.39 -4.63
N ASP A 97 17.44 8.54 -5.04
CA ASP A 97 16.01 8.61 -4.70
C ASP A 97 15.66 7.61 -3.60
N LEU A 98 14.58 7.87 -2.85
CA LEU A 98 13.99 6.89 -1.94
C LEU A 98 12.72 6.32 -2.57
N LEU A 99 12.69 5.02 -2.79
CA LEU A 99 11.57 4.26 -3.33
C LEU A 99 10.82 3.56 -2.19
N LEU A 100 9.61 4.03 -1.92
CA LEU A 100 8.72 3.43 -0.93
C LEU A 100 7.86 2.37 -1.60
N ASN A 101 8.04 1.11 -1.21
CA ASN A 101 7.20 -0.01 -1.61
C ASN A 101 6.05 -0.13 -0.60
N ILE A 102 4.82 0.15 -1.03
CA ILE A 102 3.65 0.15 -0.16
C ILE A 102 3.15 -1.29 0.06
N GLU A 103 2.90 -1.63 1.32
CA GLU A 103 2.20 -2.83 1.75
C GLU A 103 0.96 -2.44 2.54
N VAL A 104 -0.24 -2.69 2.00
CA VAL A 104 -1.49 -2.44 2.73
C VAL A 104 -1.76 -3.64 3.65
N LEU A 105 -1.89 -3.36 4.94
CA LEU A 105 -2.17 -4.38 5.94
C LEU A 105 -3.57 -4.99 5.74
N PRO A 106 -3.75 -6.29 6.02
CA PRO A 106 -5.08 -6.91 6.10
C PRO A 106 -5.97 -6.16 7.09
N HIS A 107 -7.26 -6.07 6.79
CA HIS A 107 -8.24 -5.40 7.63
C HIS A 107 -9.25 -6.40 8.19
N GLU A 108 -9.65 -6.27 9.46
CA GLU A 108 -10.48 -7.25 10.16
C GLU A 108 -11.88 -7.44 9.55
N ARG A 109 -12.49 -6.35 9.06
CA ARG A 109 -13.86 -6.35 8.49
C ARG A 109 -13.95 -6.29 6.97
N PHE A 110 -12.88 -5.86 6.29
CA PHE A 110 -12.94 -5.51 4.88
C PHE A 110 -11.93 -6.33 4.10
N VAL A 111 -12.39 -6.91 3.00
CA VAL A 111 -11.52 -7.51 2.00
C VAL A 111 -11.47 -6.56 0.81
N ARG A 112 -10.27 -6.22 0.35
CA ARG A 112 -10.07 -5.32 -0.79
C ARG A 112 -9.80 -6.11 -2.06
N GLU A 113 -10.58 -5.83 -3.10
CA GLU A 113 -10.43 -6.40 -4.44
C GLU A 113 -10.34 -5.26 -5.46
N GLY A 114 -9.10 -4.91 -5.84
CA GLY A 114 -8.86 -3.73 -6.67
C GLY A 114 -9.29 -2.44 -5.96
N ASP A 115 -10.30 -1.76 -6.52
CA ASP A 115 -10.89 -0.56 -5.93
C ASP A 115 -12.18 -0.86 -5.14
N ASN A 116 -12.67 -2.10 -5.18
CA ASN A 116 -13.85 -2.51 -4.43
C ASN A 116 -13.46 -3.01 -3.04
N LEU A 117 -14.41 -2.90 -2.12
CA LEU A 117 -14.35 -3.51 -0.80
C LEU A 117 -15.49 -4.52 -0.66
N SER A 118 -15.28 -5.57 0.12
CA SER A 118 -16.33 -6.48 0.54
C SER A 118 -16.30 -6.69 2.05
N LEU A 119 -17.48 -6.90 2.65
CA LEU A 119 -17.63 -7.23 4.06
C LEU A 119 -18.80 -8.21 4.25
N ILE A 120 -18.75 -8.94 5.36
CA ILE A 120 -19.88 -9.75 5.83
C ILE A 120 -20.63 -8.94 6.87
N GLN A 121 -21.90 -8.68 6.61
CA GLN A 121 -22.79 -7.96 7.50
C GLN A 121 -23.72 -8.97 8.18
N PRO A 122 -23.56 -9.22 9.49
CA PRO A 122 -24.54 -9.98 10.23
C PRO A 122 -25.87 -9.22 10.24
N VAL A 123 -26.96 -9.94 9.97
CA VAL A 123 -28.34 -9.45 9.95
C VAL A 123 -29.21 -10.44 10.69
N ASP A 124 -30.13 -9.96 11.53
CA ASP A 124 -31.05 -10.85 12.22
C ASP A 124 -31.95 -11.60 11.22
N LEU A 125 -32.28 -12.85 11.57
CA LEU A 125 -33.11 -13.71 10.73
C LEU A 125 -34.43 -13.04 10.33
N PHE A 126 -35.06 -12.30 11.24
CA PHE A 126 -36.37 -11.71 11.00
C PHE A 126 -36.31 -10.56 10.00
N THR A 127 -35.26 -9.73 10.03
CA THR A 127 -35.04 -8.68 9.01
C THR A 127 -34.83 -9.28 7.62
N LEU A 128 -34.16 -10.44 7.49
CA LEU A 128 -34.04 -11.11 6.20
C LEU A 128 -35.39 -11.64 5.70
N LEU A 129 -36.22 -12.18 6.60
CA LEU A 129 -37.51 -12.76 6.26
C LEU A 129 -38.58 -11.70 5.98
N LEU A 130 -38.71 -10.71 6.85
CA LEU A 130 -39.77 -9.70 6.87
C LEU A 130 -39.36 -8.39 6.18
N GLY A 131 -38.08 -8.23 5.87
CA GLY A 131 -37.51 -6.99 5.37
C GLY A 131 -37.28 -5.99 6.49
N GLY A 132 -36.59 -4.91 6.17
CA GLY A 132 -36.25 -3.88 7.15
C GLY A 132 -35.14 -2.96 6.67
N LYS A 133 -34.52 -2.26 7.62
CA LYS A 133 -33.37 -1.38 7.36
C LYS A 133 -32.25 -1.74 8.32
N ILE A 134 -31.07 -1.96 7.77
CA ILE A 134 -29.86 -2.16 8.56
C ILE A 134 -28.90 -0.99 8.33
N THR A 135 -27.90 -0.92 9.20
CA THR A 135 -26.86 0.09 9.14
C THR A 135 -25.54 -0.57 8.80
N VAL A 136 -24.87 -0.08 7.74
CA VAL A 136 -23.58 -0.59 7.28
C VAL A 136 -22.53 0.50 7.48
N ALA A 137 -21.46 0.16 8.21
CA ALA A 137 -20.30 1.05 8.37
C ALA A 137 -19.35 0.86 7.18
N ALA A 138 -19.27 1.85 6.29
CA ALA A 138 -18.18 1.97 5.32
C ALA A 138 -16.96 2.63 5.98
N LEU A 139 -15.85 2.76 5.24
CA LEU A 139 -14.61 3.35 5.79
C LEU A 139 -14.77 4.83 6.20
N ASP A 140 -15.55 5.61 5.45
CA ASP A 140 -15.68 7.06 5.66
C ASP A 140 -16.98 7.47 6.36
N ARG A 141 -18.01 6.63 6.30
CA ARG A 141 -19.34 6.94 6.83
C ARG A 141 -20.19 5.71 7.01
N THR A 142 -21.26 5.90 7.76
CA THR A 142 -22.29 4.90 7.98
C THR A 142 -23.48 5.15 7.07
N VAL A 143 -24.03 4.11 6.44
CA VAL A 143 -25.17 4.21 5.52
C VAL A 143 -26.28 3.23 5.89
N LYS A 144 -27.52 3.60 5.57
CA LYS A 144 -28.68 2.70 5.71
C LYS A 144 -28.80 1.84 4.46
N LEU A 145 -28.93 0.53 4.66
CA LEU A 145 -29.22 -0.44 3.60
C LEU A 145 -30.63 -1.00 3.83
N GLU A 146 -31.48 -0.91 2.81
CA GLU A 146 -32.80 -1.52 2.83
C GLU A 146 -32.70 -2.99 2.45
N ILE A 147 -33.30 -3.83 3.30
CA ILE A 147 -33.35 -5.28 3.11
C ILE A 147 -34.77 -5.63 2.64
N PRO A 148 -34.94 -6.12 1.41
CA PRO A 148 -36.23 -6.63 0.96
C PRO A 148 -36.66 -7.87 1.76
N PRO A 149 -37.96 -8.07 2.00
CA PRO A 149 -38.47 -9.31 2.59
C PRO A 149 -38.09 -10.52 1.75
N GLY A 150 -37.87 -11.65 2.42
CA GLY A 150 -37.43 -12.89 1.78
C GLY A 150 -36.02 -12.81 1.17
N THR A 151 -35.15 -11.94 1.70
CA THR A 151 -33.75 -11.88 1.27
C THR A 151 -33.02 -13.17 1.62
N ALA A 152 -32.43 -13.82 0.61
CA ALA A 152 -31.66 -15.04 0.80
C ALA A 152 -30.42 -14.80 1.68
N ASN A 153 -30.11 -15.78 2.53
CA ASN A 153 -28.86 -15.80 3.29
C ASN A 153 -27.65 -15.80 2.33
N GLY A 154 -26.65 -14.95 2.60
CA GLY A 154 -25.48 -14.78 1.74
C GLY A 154 -25.70 -13.86 0.53
N ARG A 155 -26.87 -13.23 0.37
CA ARG A 155 -27.10 -12.26 -0.72
C ARG A 155 -26.11 -11.10 -0.62
N VAL A 156 -25.59 -10.66 -1.77
CA VAL A 156 -24.68 -9.50 -1.85
C VAL A 156 -25.43 -8.27 -2.32
N PHE A 157 -25.34 -7.18 -1.56
CA PHE A 157 -25.83 -5.86 -1.92
C PHE A 157 -24.65 -4.98 -2.33
N ARG A 158 -24.81 -4.23 -3.43
CA ARG A 158 -23.78 -3.32 -3.92
C ARG A 158 -24.12 -1.88 -3.55
N LEU A 159 -23.26 -1.27 -2.76
CA LEU A 159 -23.34 0.14 -2.38
C LEU A 159 -22.34 0.94 -3.21
N LYS A 160 -22.87 1.64 -4.21
CA LYS A 160 -22.07 2.32 -5.24
C LYS A 160 -21.23 3.45 -4.63
N GLY A 161 -19.96 3.52 -5.01
CA GLY A 161 -19.06 4.61 -4.60
C GLY A 161 -18.61 4.57 -3.14
N LEU A 162 -18.82 3.45 -2.44
CA LEU A 162 -18.37 3.24 -1.06
C LEU A 162 -17.11 2.35 -0.94
N GLY A 163 -16.48 1.99 -2.06
CA GLY A 163 -15.19 1.30 -2.10
C GLY A 163 -14.00 2.25 -1.94
N MET A 164 -12.81 1.79 -2.35
CA MET A 164 -11.56 2.55 -2.30
C MET A 164 -11.52 3.64 -3.38
N PRO A 165 -10.84 4.78 -3.12
CA PRO A 165 -10.57 5.78 -4.14
C PRO A 165 -9.59 5.24 -5.19
N ARG A 166 -9.74 5.69 -6.43
CA ARG A 166 -8.82 5.35 -7.52
C ARG A 166 -7.57 6.22 -7.43
N LEU A 167 -6.39 5.61 -7.42
CA LEU A 167 -5.11 6.31 -7.25
C LEU A 167 -4.91 7.52 -8.20
N LYS A 168 -5.33 7.39 -9.47
CA LYS A 168 -5.20 8.46 -10.48
C LYS A 168 -6.30 9.53 -10.40
N ASN A 169 -7.46 9.17 -9.87
CA ASN A 169 -8.60 10.07 -9.74
C ASN A 169 -9.33 9.76 -8.42
N PRO A 170 -8.86 10.31 -7.30
CA PRO A 170 -9.37 9.97 -5.98
C PRO A 170 -10.85 10.34 -5.75
N GLU A 171 -11.42 11.21 -6.58
CA GLU A 171 -12.85 11.54 -6.56
C GLU A 171 -13.71 10.37 -7.04
N GLN A 172 -13.15 9.49 -7.87
CA GLN A 172 -13.79 8.26 -8.28
C GLN A 172 -13.46 7.13 -7.31
N ARG A 173 -14.49 6.41 -6.87
CA ARG A 173 -14.38 5.27 -5.96
C ARG A 173 -14.91 4.01 -6.60
N GLY A 174 -14.40 2.86 -6.16
CA GLY A 174 -15.07 1.58 -6.35
C GLY A 174 -16.31 1.46 -5.47
N ASP A 175 -16.81 0.24 -5.35
CA ASP A 175 -18.05 -0.07 -4.64
C ASP A 175 -17.79 -0.88 -3.36
N LEU A 176 -18.74 -0.84 -2.43
CA LEU A 176 -18.77 -1.72 -1.28
C LEU A 176 -19.79 -2.85 -1.53
N LEU A 177 -19.32 -4.09 -1.46
CA LEU A 177 -20.09 -5.31 -1.60
C LEU A 177 -20.41 -5.87 -0.21
N VAL A 178 -21.68 -5.78 0.19
CA VAL A 178 -22.15 -6.20 1.50
C VAL A 178 -22.82 -7.56 1.37
N LYS A 179 -22.14 -8.62 1.81
CA LYS A 179 -22.74 -9.95 1.93
C LYS A 179 -23.51 -10.02 3.24
N VAL A 180 -24.84 -10.20 3.18
CA VAL A 180 -25.64 -10.34 4.41
C VAL A 180 -25.66 -11.78 4.87
N GLU A 181 -25.42 -12.02 6.14
CA GLU A 181 -25.49 -13.35 6.75
C GLU A 181 -26.44 -13.37 7.95
N ALA A 182 -27.33 -14.36 7.97
CA ALA A 182 -28.35 -14.54 9.00
C ALA A 182 -27.69 -14.92 10.33
N VAL A 183 -27.96 -14.14 11.36
CA VAL A 183 -27.70 -14.52 12.74
C VAL A 183 -28.95 -15.22 13.27
N LEU A 184 -28.79 -16.48 13.66
CA LEU A 184 -29.85 -17.25 14.31
C LEU A 184 -29.87 -16.93 15.82
N PRO A 185 -31.05 -16.91 16.45
CA PRO A 185 -31.13 -16.83 17.91
C PRO A 185 -30.62 -18.12 18.55
N ASP A 186 -29.79 -18.00 19.59
CA ASP A 186 -29.16 -19.15 20.27
C ASP A 186 -30.11 -19.88 21.24
N HIS A 187 -31.07 -19.15 21.82
CA HIS A 187 -31.97 -19.66 22.85
C HIS A 187 -33.41 -19.27 22.54
N LEU A 188 -34.21 -20.23 22.11
CA LEU A 188 -35.65 -20.07 21.89
C LEU A 188 -36.42 -20.43 23.16
N SER A 189 -37.26 -19.51 23.63
CA SER A 189 -38.30 -19.78 24.63
C SER A 189 -39.30 -20.82 24.11
N GLU A 190 -40.06 -21.45 25.01
CA GLU A 190 -41.11 -22.42 24.63
C GLU A 190 -42.11 -21.79 23.66
N ARG A 191 -42.48 -20.54 23.90
CA ARG A 191 -43.38 -19.81 23.01
C ARG A 191 -42.78 -19.59 21.61
N GLU A 192 -41.50 -19.26 21.51
CA GLU A 192 -40.83 -19.08 20.21
C GLU A 192 -40.70 -20.41 19.47
N LYS A 193 -40.42 -21.52 20.16
CA LYS A 193 -40.39 -22.86 19.56
C LYS A 193 -41.75 -23.24 18.98
N GLU A 194 -42.84 -23.01 19.71
CA GLU A 194 -44.20 -23.24 19.22
C GLU A 194 -44.46 -22.46 17.92
N LEU A 195 -44.10 -21.17 17.89
CA LEU A 195 -44.29 -20.31 16.72
C LEU A 195 -43.50 -20.81 15.50
N VAL A 196 -42.24 -21.22 15.70
CA VAL A 196 -41.40 -21.76 14.63
C VAL A 196 -41.96 -23.10 14.11
N GLN A 197 -42.47 -23.96 15.00
CA GLN A 197 -43.14 -25.21 14.60
C GLN A 197 -44.41 -24.95 13.79
N GLN A 198 -45.24 -24.00 14.21
CA GLN A 198 -46.42 -23.59 13.44
C GLN A 198 -46.04 -23.08 12.05
N TRP A 199 -45.02 -22.23 11.96
CA TRP A 199 -44.54 -21.75 10.67
C TRP A 199 -43.97 -22.88 9.79
N GLN A 200 -43.25 -23.83 10.40
CA GLN A 200 -42.75 -25.02 9.70
C GLN A 200 -43.89 -25.87 9.13
N ALA A 201 -44.99 -26.05 9.87
CA ALA A 201 -46.16 -26.78 9.39
C ALA A 201 -46.83 -26.10 8.18
N VAL A 202 -46.96 -24.76 8.21
CA VAL A 202 -47.49 -23.97 7.09
C VAL A 202 -46.64 -24.15 5.83
N ARG A 203 -45.31 -24.25 5.95
CA ARG A 203 -44.39 -24.41 4.81
C ARG A 203 -44.34 -25.82 4.22
N LYS A 204 -44.75 -26.84 4.97
CA LYS A 204 -44.77 -28.25 4.52
C LYS A 204 -46.06 -28.61 3.78
N THR A 205 -47.04 -27.71 3.78
CA THR A 205 -48.33 -27.85 3.07
C THR A 205 -48.21 -27.17 1.71
#